data_AF-A0A8C0B429-F1
#
_entry.id   AF-A0A8C0B429-F1
#
_cell.length_a   1.000
_cell.length_b   1.000
_cell.length_c   1.000
_cell.angle_alpha   90.00
_cell.angle_beta   90.00
_cell.angle_gamma   90.00
#
_symmetry.space_group_name_H-M   'P 1'
#
loop_
_entity.id
_entity.type
_entity.pdbx_description
1 polymer ?
#
loop_
_entity_poly.entity_id
_entity_poly.type
_entity_poly.pdbx_seq_one_letter_code
_entity_poly.pdbx_strand_id
1 'polypeptide(L)' 'MGTDMAARRVAIIGAGASGLCALKCCLDEGLVPTCFERSGDIGGLWRFEEHPEEGRASIYR' A
#
# COMPACT_ATOMS: atom_id res chain seq x y z
N MET A 1 11.49 -5.38 -33.25
CA MET A 1 10.74 -4.33 -32.54
C MET A 1 9.66 -5.01 -31.72
N GLY A 2 9.95 -5.29 -30.45
CA GLY A 2 8.97 -5.88 -29.54
C GLY A 2 7.94 -4.82 -29.18
N THR A 3 6.66 -5.19 -29.22
CA THR A 3 5.57 -4.35 -28.74
C THR A 3 5.79 -4.07 -27.26
N ASP A 4 5.98 -2.80 -26.91
CA ASP A 4 5.87 -2.31 -25.54
C ASP A 4 4.42 -2.58 -25.09
N MET A 5 4.18 -3.71 -24.44
CA MET A 5 2.89 -3.98 -23.81
C MET A 5 2.77 -2.99 -22.66
N ALA A 6 1.96 -1.95 -22.84
CA ALA A 6 1.71 -0.95 -21.81
C ALA A 6 1.49 -1.63 -20.45
N ALA A 7 2.39 -1.38 -19.51
CA ALA A 7 2.41 -2.05 -18.22
C ALA A 7 1.06 -1.86 -17.50
N ARG A 8 0.51 -2.96 -16.95
CA ARG A 8 -0.83 -2.93 -16.31
C ARG A 8 -0.78 -2.09 -15.03
N ARG A 9 -1.79 -1.23 -14.86
CA ARG A 9 -1.94 -0.40 -13.66
C ARG A 9 -2.68 -1.17 -12.56
N VAL A 10 -2.21 -1.03 -11.32
CA VAL A 10 -2.77 -1.73 -10.15
C VAL A 10 -3.07 -0.73 -9.04
N ALA A 11 -4.31 -0.72 -8.54
CA ALA A 11 -4.66 0.04 -7.33
C ALA A 11 -4.46 -0.83 -6.09
N ILE A 12 -3.74 -0.30 -5.10
CA ILE A 12 -3.52 -0.93 -3.80
C ILE A 12 -4.20 -0.06 -2.75
N ILE A 13 -5.04 -0.66 -1.90
CA ILE A 13 -5.78 0.04 -0.85
C ILE A 13 -5.18 -0.31 0.51
N GLY A 14 -4.57 0.69 1.16
CA GLY A 14 -3.87 0.59 2.44
C GLY A 14 -2.36 0.39 2.28
N ALA A 15 -1.56 1.10 3.09
CA ALA A 15 -0.10 1.01 3.15
C ALA A 15 0.41 0.37 4.47
N GLY A 16 -0.35 -0.60 4.99
CA GLY A 16 0.12 -1.54 6.01
C GLY A 16 1.04 -2.62 5.42
N ALA A 17 1.45 -3.59 6.24
CA ALA A 17 2.36 -4.66 5.83
C ALA A 17 1.92 -5.37 4.53
N SER A 18 0.64 -5.71 4.42
CA SER A 18 0.09 -6.36 3.22
C SER A 18 0.16 -5.47 1.97
N GLY A 19 -0.16 -4.18 2.10
CA GLY A 19 -0.14 -3.24 0.98
C GLY A 19 1.26 -2.95 0.47
N LEU A 20 2.24 -2.78 1.37
CA LEU A 20 3.64 -2.60 1.01
C LEU A 20 4.21 -3.84 0.32
N CYS A 21 3.86 -5.04 0.78
CA CYS A 21 4.22 -6.29 0.12
C CYS A 21 3.63 -6.37 -1.29
N ALA A 22 2.33 -6.09 -1.43
CA ALA A 22 1.67 -6.05 -2.74
C ALA A 22 2.31 -5.04 -3.70
N LEU A 23 2.71 -3.87 -3.19
CA LEU A 23 3.38 -2.83 -3.97
C LEU A 23 4.72 -3.33 -4.51
N LYS A 24 5.55 -3.94 -3.65
CA LYS A 24 6.83 -4.53 -4.08
C LYS A 24 6.62 -5.63 -5.12
N CYS A 25 5.70 -6.56 -4.87
CA CYS A 25 5.41 -7.62 -5.84
C CYS A 25 4.96 -7.06 -7.19
N CYS A 26 4.16 -5.98 -7.20
CA CYS A 26 3.77 -5.33 -8.46
C CYS A 26 4.98 -4.76 -9.22
N LEU A 27 5.92 -4.13 -8.52
CA LEU A 27 7.14 -3.60 -9.14
C LEU A 27 8.04 -4.70 -9.71
N ASP A 28 8.18 -5.82 -9.00
CA ASP A 28 8.98 -6.97 -9.45
C ASP A 28 8.44 -7.60 -10.73
N GLU A 29 7.11 -7.62 -10.87
CA GLU A 29 6.40 -8.17 -12.04
C GLU A 29 6.25 -7.14 -13.18
N GLY A 30 6.89 -5.98 -13.08
CA GLY A 30 6.84 -4.93 -14.12
C GLY A 30 5.47 -4.25 -14.26
N LEU A 31 4.65 -4.25 -13.20
CA LEU A 31 3.36 -3.56 -13.15
C LEU A 31 3.54 -2.09 -12.69
N VAL A 32 2.49 -1.28 -12.86
CA VAL A 32 2.45 0.12 -12.43
C VAL A 32 1.49 0.28 -11.24
N PRO A 33 1.96 0.09 -9.99
CA PRO A 33 1.10 0.22 -8.82
C PRO A 33 0.84 1.69 -8.46
N THR A 34 -0.35 1.95 -7.90
CA THR A 34 -0.70 3.20 -7.18
C THR A 34 -1.29 2.79 -5.84
N CYS A 35 -0.68 3.24 -4.75
CA CYS A 35 -1.13 2.94 -3.39
C CYS A 35 -1.91 4.11 -2.82
N PHE A 36 -3.10 3.82 -2.28
CA PHE A 36 -3.95 4.77 -1.58
C PHE A 36 -3.95 4.40 -0.10
N GLU A 37 -3.39 5.27 0.72
CA GLU A 37 -3.43 5.18 2.18
C GLU A 37 -4.27 6.34 2.71
N ARG A 38 -5.17 6.05 3.64
CA ARG A 38 -6.07 7.06 4.21
C ARG A 38 -5.34 8.00 5.16
N SER A 39 -4.31 7.49 5.85
CA SER A 39 -3.51 8.22 6.82
C SER A 39 -2.31 8.90 6.16
N GLY A 40 -1.60 9.73 6.93
CA GLY A 40 -0.43 10.45 6.45
C GLY A 40 0.86 9.61 6.40
N ASP A 41 0.81 8.32 6.76
CA ASP A 41 2.02 7.50 6.91
C ASP A 41 1.72 5.98 6.74
N ILE A 42 2.77 5.19 6.59
CA ILE A 42 2.71 3.74 6.38
C ILE A 42 2.64 2.96 7.70
N GLY A 43 2.57 1.63 7.60
CA GLY A 43 2.72 0.70 8.73
C GLY A 43 1.39 0.17 9.28
N GLY A 44 0.29 0.86 9.01
CA GLY A 44 -1.07 0.41 9.35
C GLY A 44 -1.19 0.07 10.83
N LEU A 45 -1.57 -1.17 11.13
CA LEU A 45 -1.76 -1.68 12.50
C LEU A 45 -0.58 -1.43 13.44
N TRP A 46 0.65 -1.47 12.92
CA TRP A 46 1.89 -1.38 13.71
C TRP A 46 2.34 0.05 13.96
N ARG A 47 1.65 1.04 13.40
CA ARG A 47 1.95 2.45 13.61
C ARG A 47 1.25 2.93 14.88
N PHE A 48 2.05 3.30 15.87
CA PHE A 48 1.56 3.96 17.07
C PHE A 48 0.98 5.34 16.72
N GLU A 49 -0.20 5.65 17.26
CA GLU A 49 -0.72 7.00 17.33
C GLU A 49 -1.32 7.24 18.72
N GLU A 50 -1.06 8.42 19.25
CA GLU A 50 -1.57 8.86 20.56
C GLU A 50 -3.10 9.02 20.56
N HIS A 51 -3.68 9.34 19.41
CA HIS A 51 -5.12 9.48 19.22
C HIS A 51 -5.59 8.59 18.07
N PRO A 52 -6.11 7.37 18.35
CA PRO A 52 -6.52 6.45 17.31
C PRO A 52 -7.62 7.03 16.42
N GLU A 53 -7.42 7.01 15.11
CA GLU A 53 -8.43 7.40 14.14
C GLU A 53 -9.52 6.34 13.97
N GLU A 54 -10.77 6.79 13.84
CA GLU A 54 -11.91 5.91 13.63
C GLU A 54 -11.81 5.17 12.27
N GLY A 55 -12.04 3.86 12.30
CA GLY A 55 -11.90 2.98 11.13
C GLY A 55 -10.45 2.62 10.76
N ARG A 56 -9.47 2.85 11.65
CA ARG A 56 -8.12 2.27 11.54
C ARG A 56 -7.88 1.30 12.69
N ALA A 57 -7.25 0.17 12.39
CA ALA A 57 -6.85 -0.77 13.42
C ALA A 57 -5.62 -0.24 14.19
N SER A 58 -5.62 -0.41 15.52
CA SER A 58 -4.49 -0.10 16.41
C SER A 58 -4.29 -1.23 17.40
N ILE A 59 -3.03 -1.66 17.59
CA ILE A 59 -2.67 -2.58 18.69
C ILE A 59 -2.19 -1.84 19.94
N TYR A 60 -1.75 -0.60 19.78
CA TYR A 60 -1.28 0.20 20.89
C TYR A 60 -2.47 0.92 21.54
N ARG A 61 -2.52 0.88 22.87
CA ARG A 61 -3.58 1.46 23.70
C ARG A 61 -2.95 2.25 24.84
#